data_AF-A0A1X4HZ79-F1
#
_entry.id   AF-A0A1X4HZ79-F1
#
_cell.length_a   1.000
_cell.length_b   1.000
_cell.length_c   1.000
_cell.angle_alpha   90.00
_cell.angle_beta   90.00
_cell.angle_gamma   90.00
#
_symmetry.space_group_name_H-M   'P 1'
#
loop_
_entity.id
_entity.type
_entity.pdbx_description
1 polymer ?
#
loop_
_entity_poly.entity_id
_entity_poly.type
_entity_poly.pdbx_seq_one_letter_code
_entity_poly.pdbx_strand_id
1 'polypeptide(L)'
;LAARAAERLPATAQGIRVAGDPDALVRTVAVSGGSGDSLFDHVRAAGVDAFLTADLRHHPASEARAHSPLALLDAAHWATEWPWCELAAAQLDEISDRHGWDLRVHVSKTVTDPWTAHAASPTTTDDTSGAPN
;
A
#
# COMPACT_ATOMS: atom_id res chain seq x y z
N LEU A 1 6.89 -9.47 0.90
CA LEU A 1 5.67 -8.82 0.36
C LEU A 1 5.87 -7.33 0.03
N ALA A 2 6.42 -6.52 0.93
CA ALA A 2 6.55 -5.08 0.75
C ALA A 2 7.32 -4.65 -0.52
N ALA A 3 8.44 -5.32 -0.85
CA ALA A 3 9.17 -5.06 -2.09
C ALA A 3 8.28 -5.25 -3.34
N ARG A 4 7.49 -6.33 -3.38
CA ARG A 4 6.53 -6.57 -4.46
C ARG A 4 5.45 -5.49 -4.53
N ALA A 5 4.98 -4.96 -3.40
CA ALA A 5 4.04 -3.84 -3.40
C ALA A 5 4.70 -2.57 -3.95
N ALA A 6 5.93 -2.26 -3.53
CA ALA A 6 6.71 -1.11 -4.01
C ALA A 6 6.99 -1.18 -5.53
N GLU A 7 7.23 -2.38 -6.07
CA GLU A 7 7.43 -2.60 -7.51
C GLU A 7 6.15 -2.44 -8.34
N ARG A 8 4.97 -2.65 -7.73
CA ARG A 8 3.68 -2.72 -8.45
C ARG A 8 2.83 -1.47 -8.30
N LEU A 9 3.05 -0.70 -7.23
CA LEU A 9 2.37 0.58 -7.02
C LEU A 9 3.22 1.71 -7.62
N PRO A 10 2.58 2.82 -8.05
CA PRO A 10 3.29 4.03 -8.45
C PRO A 10 4.29 4.49 -7.37
N ALA A 11 5.47 4.91 -7.81
CA ALA A 11 6.50 5.44 -6.91
C ALA A 11 6.02 6.75 -6.26
N THR A 12 6.15 6.82 -4.93
CA THR A 12 5.85 7.99 -4.11
C THR A 12 6.93 8.18 -3.06
N ALA A 13 7.00 9.37 -2.46
CA ALA A 13 8.00 9.66 -1.44
C ALA A 13 7.89 8.73 -0.21
N GLN A 14 6.67 8.34 0.17
CA GLN A 14 6.42 7.49 1.35
C GLN A 14 7.02 6.08 1.23
N GLY A 15 7.02 5.49 0.03
CA GLY A 15 7.29 4.07 -0.14
C GLY A 15 6.22 3.19 0.52
N ILE A 16 6.62 2.03 1.06
CA ILE A 16 5.73 1.09 1.74
C ILE A 16 6.16 0.96 3.19
N ARG A 17 5.31 1.40 4.13
CA ARG A 17 5.49 1.14 5.55
C ARG A 17 4.89 -0.22 5.91
N VAL A 18 5.54 -0.94 6.81
CA VAL A 18 5.10 -2.29 7.20
C VAL A 18 4.96 -2.37 8.71
N ALA A 19 3.87 -2.97 9.19
CA ALA A 19 3.74 -3.42 10.56
C ALA A 19 3.52 -4.93 10.59
N GLY A 20 4.42 -5.66 11.26
CA GLY A 20 4.40 -7.11 11.32
C GLY A 20 5.80 -7.70 11.13
N ASP A 21 5.88 -9.03 11.17
CA ASP A 21 7.12 -9.75 10.92
C ASP A 21 7.43 -9.73 9.40
N PRO A 22 8.55 -9.14 8.97
CA PRO A 22 8.96 -9.11 7.56
C PRO A 22 9.20 -10.50 6.95
N ASP A 23 9.52 -11.49 7.78
CA ASP A 23 9.85 -12.86 7.37
C ASP A 23 8.62 -13.80 7.42
N ALA A 24 7.48 -13.31 7.91
CA ALA A 24 6.25 -14.08 7.94
C ALA A 24 5.78 -14.48 6.53
N LEU A 25 5.38 -15.74 6.39
CA LEU A 25 4.84 -16.26 5.14
C LEU A 25 3.43 -15.71 4.88
N VAL A 26 3.31 -14.86 3.86
CA VAL A 26 2.02 -14.34 3.39
C VAL A 26 1.49 -15.19 2.23
N ARG A 27 0.27 -15.70 2.35
CA ARG A 27 -0.47 -16.39 1.29
C ARG A 27 -1.66 -15.57 0.79
N THR A 28 -2.39 -14.90 1.69
CA THR A 28 -3.61 -14.16 1.37
C THR A 28 -3.48 -12.70 1.78
N VAL A 29 -3.83 -11.79 0.86
CA VAL A 29 -3.76 -10.35 1.08
C VAL A 29 -5.13 -9.73 0.80
N ALA A 30 -5.69 -9.03 1.78
CA ALA A 30 -6.78 -8.08 1.54
C ALA A 30 -6.19 -6.76 1.02
N VAL A 31 -6.88 -6.11 0.08
CA VAL A 31 -6.46 -4.84 -0.49
C VAL A 31 -7.61 -3.86 -0.47
N SER A 32 -7.36 -2.64 0.02
CA SER A 32 -8.29 -1.51 -0.09
C SER A 32 -7.50 -0.25 -0.44
N GLY A 33 -7.83 0.37 -1.58
CA GLY A 33 -7.32 1.70 -1.90
C GLY A 33 -7.79 2.74 -0.87
N GLY A 34 -7.01 3.81 -0.72
CA GLY A 34 -7.30 4.90 0.20
C GLY A 34 -7.22 4.48 1.67
N SER A 35 -7.93 5.21 2.54
CA SER A 35 -7.85 5.04 3.99
C SER A 35 -8.70 3.83 4.47
N GLY A 36 -8.07 2.69 4.72
CA GLY A 36 -8.76 1.42 5.00
C GLY A 36 -8.92 1.03 6.48
N ASP A 37 -8.59 1.88 7.44
CA ASP A 37 -8.61 1.51 8.87
C ASP A 37 -10.01 1.09 9.39
N SER A 38 -11.07 1.66 8.83
CA SER A 38 -12.46 1.26 9.09
C SER A 38 -12.79 -0.19 8.70
N LEU A 39 -11.93 -0.85 7.92
CA LEU A 39 -12.13 -2.21 7.43
C LEU A 39 -11.47 -3.27 8.32
N PHE A 40 -10.80 -2.91 9.41
CA PHE A 40 -10.06 -3.88 10.22
C PHE A 40 -10.90 -5.04 10.75
N ASP A 41 -12.16 -4.81 11.10
CA ASP A 41 -13.05 -5.89 11.54
C ASP A 41 -13.36 -6.88 10.41
N HIS A 42 -13.59 -6.38 9.18
CA HIS A 42 -13.80 -7.22 8.01
C HIS A 42 -12.54 -8.01 7.64
N VAL A 43 -11.38 -7.34 7.66
CA VAL A 43 -10.07 -7.95 7.39
C VAL A 43 -9.78 -9.07 8.40
N ARG A 44 -10.09 -8.84 9.68
CA ARG A 44 -9.93 -9.84 10.75
C ARG A 44 -10.86 -11.03 10.53
N ALA A 45 -12.13 -10.77 10.23
CA ALA A 45 -13.11 -11.82 9.94
C ALA A 45 -12.74 -12.66 8.70
N ALA A 46 -12.10 -12.05 7.70
CA ALA A 46 -11.65 -12.72 6.50
C ALA A 46 -10.42 -13.63 6.72
N GLY A 47 -9.73 -13.53 7.86
CA GLY A 47 -8.60 -14.39 8.21
C GLY A 47 -7.40 -14.27 7.26
N VAL A 48 -7.17 -13.07 6.71
CA VAL A 48 -6.06 -12.83 5.77
C VAL A 48 -4.72 -12.66 6.50
N ASP A 49 -3.62 -12.96 5.81
CA ASP A 49 -2.27 -12.84 6.37
C ASP A 49 -1.78 -11.39 6.37
N ALA A 50 -2.21 -10.60 5.38
CA ALA A 50 -1.84 -9.19 5.26
C ALA A 50 -2.98 -8.31 4.75
N PHE A 51 -2.92 -7.03 5.10
CA PHE A 51 -3.80 -5.98 4.58
C PHE A 51 -2.99 -4.84 4.00
N LEU A 52 -3.19 -4.55 2.71
CA LEU A 52 -2.58 -3.43 2.00
C LEU A 52 -3.60 -2.31 1.85
N THR A 53 -3.27 -1.14 2.38
CA THR A 53 -4.09 0.07 2.31
C THR A 53 -3.21 1.33 2.45
N ALA A 54 -3.83 2.48 2.72
CA ALA A 54 -3.14 3.73 2.99
C ALA A 54 -3.69 4.41 4.26
N ASP A 55 -3.04 5.51 4.63
CA ASP A 55 -3.39 6.41 5.74
C ASP A 55 -3.61 5.72 7.09
N LEU A 56 -2.84 4.66 7.37
CA LEU A 56 -2.95 3.98 8.64
C LEU A 56 -2.48 4.88 9.79
N ARG A 57 -3.39 5.13 10.74
CA ARG A 57 -3.11 5.86 11.98
C ARG A 57 -2.49 4.93 13.02
N HIS A 58 -1.71 5.52 13.94
CA HIS A 58 -0.94 4.77 14.93
C HIS A 58 -1.80 3.81 15.78
N HIS A 59 -2.85 4.31 16.45
CA HIS A 59 -3.64 3.47 17.36
C HIS A 59 -4.40 2.35 16.65
N PRO A 60 -5.17 2.59 15.56
CA PRO A 60 -5.83 1.51 14.83
C PRO A 60 -4.86 0.43 14.33
N ALA A 61 -3.71 0.82 13.77
CA ALA A 61 -2.71 -0.14 13.30
C ALA A 61 -2.10 -0.95 14.45
N SER A 62 -1.77 -0.28 15.56
CA SER A 62 -1.25 -0.94 16.76
C SER A 62 -2.25 -1.93 17.35
N GLU A 63 -3.53 -1.55 17.41
CA GLU A 63 -4.60 -2.40 17.93
C GLU A 63 -4.85 -3.61 17.03
N ALA A 64 -4.88 -3.41 15.71
CA ALA A 64 -5.01 -4.50 14.75
C ALA A 64 -3.88 -5.55 14.89
N ARG A 65 -2.65 -5.09 15.16
CA ARG A 65 -1.47 -5.94 15.41
C ARG A 65 -1.47 -6.63 16.77
N ALA A 66 -2.04 -6.01 17.81
CA ALA A 66 -2.08 -6.59 19.14
C ALA A 66 -3.03 -7.80 19.21
N HIS A 67 -4.09 -7.81 18.40
CA HIS A 67 -5.15 -8.81 18.43
C HIS A 67 -5.05 -9.86 17.31
N SER A 68 -4.03 -9.78 16.45
CA SER A 68 -3.90 -10.66 15.28
C SER A 68 -2.48 -10.70 14.73
N PRO A 69 -2.02 -11.83 14.14
CA PRO A 69 -0.78 -11.89 13.38
C PRO A 69 -0.81 -11.11 12.05
N LEU A 70 -1.95 -10.48 11.69
CA LEU A 70 -2.18 -9.70 10.47
C LEU A 70 -1.06 -8.70 10.16
N ALA A 71 -0.34 -8.87 9.05
CA ALA A 71 0.62 -7.86 8.59
C ALA A 71 -0.10 -6.67 7.95
N LEU A 72 0.40 -5.45 8.19
CA LEU A 72 -0.13 -4.23 7.60
C LEU A 72 0.88 -3.65 6.61
N LEU A 73 0.41 -3.30 5.42
CA LEU A 73 1.17 -2.58 4.41
C LEU A 73 0.47 -1.25 4.18
N ASP A 74 1.19 -0.17 4.42
CA ASP A 74 0.69 1.19 4.35
C ASP A 74 1.48 1.97 3.29
N ALA A 75 0.83 2.13 2.14
CA ALA A 75 1.34 2.86 0.99
C ALA A 75 0.78 4.29 0.96
N ALA A 76 1.29 5.12 0.05
CA ALA A 76 0.70 6.44 -0.19
C ALA A 76 -0.73 6.32 -0.72
N HIS A 77 -1.65 7.16 -0.23
CA HIS A 77 -3.06 7.15 -0.60
C HIS A 77 -3.26 7.15 -2.11
N TRP A 78 -2.68 8.14 -2.78
CA TRP A 78 -2.75 8.27 -4.24
C TRP A 78 -2.23 7.03 -4.97
N ALA A 79 -1.12 6.44 -4.49
CA ALA A 79 -0.52 5.27 -5.13
C ALA A 79 -1.45 4.04 -5.09
N THR A 80 -2.28 3.93 -4.05
CA THR A 80 -3.24 2.81 -3.93
C THR A 80 -4.52 3.01 -4.76
N GLU A 81 -4.91 4.25 -5.06
CA GLU A 81 -6.14 4.55 -5.80
C GLU A 81 -5.90 4.76 -7.30
N TRP A 82 -4.77 5.36 -7.69
CA TRP A 82 -4.46 5.65 -9.09
C TRP A 82 -4.53 4.44 -10.04
N PRO A 83 -4.15 3.20 -9.66
CA PRO A 83 -4.28 2.03 -10.54
C PRO A 83 -5.70 1.81 -11.08
N TRP A 84 -6.73 2.24 -10.35
CA TRP A 84 -8.12 2.18 -10.82
C TRP A 84 -8.35 3.01 -12.09
N CYS A 85 -7.64 4.13 -12.27
CA CYS A 85 -7.84 5.02 -13.41
C CYS A 85 -7.57 4.34 -14.76
N GLU A 86 -6.61 3.42 -14.83
CA GLU A 86 -6.35 2.62 -16.04
C GLU A 86 -7.51 1.70 -16.38
N LEU A 87 -8.08 1.04 -15.36
CA LEU A 87 -9.25 0.19 -15.55
C LEU A 87 -10.48 1.00 -15.98
N ALA A 88 -10.71 2.16 -15.34
CA ALA A 88 -11.79 3.05 -15.69
C ALA A 88 -11.64 3.58 -17.14
N ALA A 89 -10.41 3.89 -17.56
CA ALA A 89 -10.16 4.32 -18.93
C ALA A 89 -10.48 3.22 -19.95
N ALA A 90 -10.00 1.99 -19.71
CA ALA A 90 -10.31 0.84 -20.56
C ALA A 90 -11.83 0.60 -20.67
N GLN A 91 -12.55 0.70 -19.55
CA GLN A 91 -14.01 0.56 -19.55
C GLN A 91 -14.71 1.67 -20.34
N LEU A 92 -14.23 2.91 -20.24
CA LEU A 92 -14.77 4.04 -21.00
C LEU A 92 -14.49 3.90 -22.50
N ASP A 93 -13.31 3.43 -22.88
CA ASP A 93 -12.97 3.12 -24.28
C ASP A 93 -13.91 2.05 -24.84
N GLU A 94 -14.11 0.94 -24.12
CA GLU A 94 -15.07 -0.12 -24.51
C GLU A 94 -16.51 0.39 -24.65
N ILE A 95 -16.94 1.30 -23.77
CA ILE A 95 -18.26 1.92 -23.85
C ILE A 95 -18.35 2.82 -25.08
N SER A 96 -17.34 3.65 -25.33
CA SER A 96 -17.26 4.55 -26.48
C SER A 96 -17.36 3.78 -27.80
N ASP A 97 -16.61 2.68 -27.92
CA ASP A 97 -16.62 1.82 -29.11
C ASP A 97 -18.00 1.21 -29.37
N ARG A 98 -18.67 0.70 -28.32
CA ARG A 98 -20.02 0.12 -28.45
C ARG A 98 -21.06 1.13 -28.91
N HIS A 99 -20.89 2.39 -28.58
CA HIS A 99 -21.85 3.44 -28.91
C HIS A 99 -21.45 4.32 -30.10
N GLY A 100 -20.25 4.13 -30.67
CA GLY A 100 -19.75 4.91 -31.80
C GLY A 100 -19.54 6.38 -31.46
N TRP A 101 -19.16 6.70 -30.22
CA TRP A 101 -19.01 8.09 -29.76
C TRP A 101 -17.71 8.77 -30.21
N ASP A 102 -16.70 8.00 -30.62
CA ASP A 102 -15.38 8.51 -30.99
C ASP A 102 -14.72 9.35 -29.87
N LEU A 103 -14.89 8.93 -28.61
CA LEU A 103 -14.22 9.55 -27.47
C LEU A 103 -12.74 9.16 -27.42
N ARG A 104 -11.91 10.09 -26.94
CA ARG A 104 -10.52 9.84 -26.58
C ARG A 104 -10.36 9.90 -25.07
N VAL A 105 -9.96 8.80 -24.45
CA VAL A 105 -9.73 8.71 -23.00
C VAL A 105 -8.24 8.78 -22.70
N HIS A 106 -7.88 9.55 -21.66
CA HIS A 106 -6.50 9.71 -21.23
C HIS A 106 -6.41 9.62 -19.71
N VAL A 107 -5.48 8.80 -19.21
CA VAL A 107 -5.14 8.74 -17.78
C VAL A 107 -3.97 9.66 -17.50
N SER A 108 -4.15 10.61 -16.58
CA SER A 108 -3.04 11.45 -16.12
C SER A 108 -1.96 10.61 -15.43
N LYS A 109 -0.71 10.81 -15.84
CA LYS A 109 0.48 10.19 -15.22
C LYS A 109 1.15 11.10 -14.19
N THR A 110 0.63 12.31 -13.98
CA THR A 110 1.16 13.23 -12.98
C THR A 110 0.90 12.66 -11.58
N VAL A 111 1.97 12.47 -10.81
CA VAL A 111 1.88 12.09 -9.40
C VAL A 111 1.33 13.27 -8.61
N THR A 112 0.16 13.09 -8.00
CA THR A 112 -0.50 14.12 -7.16
C THR A 112 -0.51 13.74 -5.69
N ASP A 113 0.36 12.81 -5.28
CA ASP A 113 0.63 12.56 -3.87
C ASP A 113 1.18 13.84 -3.22
N PRO A 114 0.67 14.28 -2.05
CA PRO A 114 1.09 15.53 -1.44
C PRO A 114 2.50 15.47 -0.82
N TRP A 115 3.07 14.27 -0.65
CA TRP A 115 4.38 14.06 -0.04
C TRP A 115 5.49 14.01 -1.09
N THR A 116 6.52 14.83 -0.92
CA THR A 116 7.60 14.99 -1.92
C THR A 116 8.92 14.35 -1.53
N ALA A 117 9.16 14.10 -0.25
CA ALA A 117 10.40 13.50 0.24
C ALA A 117 10.18 12.63 1.48
N HIS A 118 11.04 11.63 1.67
CA HIS A 118 11.14 10.82 2.87
C HIS A 118 12.62 10.70 3.26
N ALA A 119 12.92 10.85 4.54
CA ALA A 119 14.25 10.70 5.09
C ALA A 119 14.23 9.61 6.16
N ALA A 120 15.02 8.55 5.94
CA ALA A 120 15.19 7.50 6.95
C ALA A 120 16.00 8.05 8.13
N SER A 121 15.56 7.74 9.35
CA SER A 121 16.38 7.96 10.54
C SER A 121 17.64 7.10 10.49
N PRO A 122 18.79 7.59 11.00
CA PRO A 122 19.99 6.77 11.12
C PRO A 122 19.70 5.57 12.01
N THR A 123 19.94 4.35 11.49
CA THR A 123 19.93 3.13 12.29
C THR A 123 21.32 2.99 12.89
N THR A 124 21.43 3.02 14.22
CA THR A 124 22.65 2.61 14.90
C THR A 124 22.79 1.10 14.73
N THR A 125 23.50 0.67 13.68
CA THR A 125 24.10 -0.67 13.69
C THR A 125 25.24 -0.62 14.70
N ASP A 126 24.99 -1.13 15.90
CA ASP A 126 26.00 -1.33 16.93
C ASP A 126 26.99 -2.38 16.40
N ASP A 127 28.06 -1.92 15.78
CA ASP A 127 29.21 -2.74 15.41
C ASP A 127 29.92 -3.15 16.70
N THR A 128 29.41 -4.20 17.34
CA THR A 128 30.07 -4.88 18.46
C THR A 128 31.18 -5.80 17.95
N SER A 129 32.03 -5.31 17.04
CA SER A 129 33.34 -5.89 16.75
C SER A 129 34.42 -5.18 17.58
N GLY A 130 34.44 -5.46 18.89
CA GLY A 130 35.41 -4.79 19.76
C GLY A 130 35.42 -5.26 21.20
N ALA A 131 35.61 -6.55 21.44
CA ALA A 131 36.15 -7.01 22.72
C ALA A 131 37.67 -7.20 22.56
N PRO A 132 38.53 -6.32 23.10
CA PRO A 132 39.90 -6.69 23.38
C PRO A 132 39.93 -7.55 24.65
N ASN A 133 40.69 -8.64 24.58
CA ASN A 133 41.05 -9.50 25.72
C ASN A 133 41.73 -8.74 26.85
#